data_AF-A0A8S3IQ11-F1
#
_entry.id   AF-A0A8S3IQ11-F1
#
_cell.length_a   1.000
_cell.length_b   1.000
_cell.length_c   1.000
_cell.angle_alpha   90.00
_cell.angle_beta   90.00
_cell.angle_gamma   90.00
#
_symmetry.space_group_name_H-M   'P 1'
#
loop_
_entity.id
_entity.type
_entity.pdbx_description
1 polymer ?
#
loop_
_entity_poly.entity_id
_entity_poly.type
_entity_poly.pdbx_seq_one_letter_code
_entity_poly.pdbx_strand_id
1 'polypeptide(L)'
;VGLAEFSHAAIRSKAADVYLTRATRQQTAHKVHMQLLQEKCKVGDFAGLQIHKVDRTNTDPRLLPCIIIEKEDEQVKLACIHGIIDQWWTVNMLVGLSAVPHELVHLKVDDLQKISMITASKLYV
;
A
#
# COMPACT_ATOMS: atom_id res chain seq x y z
N VAL A 1 45.07 19.42 -27.14
CA VAL A 1 45.04 18.25 -26.22
C VAL A 1 44.86 18.79 -24.82
N GLY A 2 43.82 18.38 -24.11
CA GLY A 2 43.53 18.88 -22.77
C GLY A 2 42.26 18.27 -22.21
N LEU A 3 42.25 16.95 -22.05
CA LEU A 3 41.26 16.28 -21.21
C LEU A 3 41.62 16.66 -19.77
N ALA A 4 40.89 17.62 -19.20
CA ALA A 4 41.00 17.92 -17.78
C ALA A 4 40.63 16.63 -17.01
N GLU A 5 41.65 15.98 -16.45
CA GLU A 5 41.49 14.81 -15.59
C GLU A 5 40.75 15.26 -14.33
N PHE A 6 39.42 15.06 -14.32
CA PHE A 6 38.64 15.25 -13.12
C PHE A 6 39.16 14.29 -12.05
N SER A 7 39.64 14.82 -10.92
CA SER A 7 40.14 13.97 -9.84
C SER A 7 39.04 13.00 -9.40
N HIS A 8 39.41 11.75 -9.13
CA HIS A 8 38.45 10.74 -8.65
C HIS A 8 37.69 11.19 -7.40
N ALA A 9 38.24 12.10 -6.60
CA ALA A 9 37.54 12.71 -5.48
C ALA A 9 36.39 13.64 -5.94
N ALA A 10 36.62 14.49 -6.95
CA ALA A 10 35.60 15.36 -7.50
C ALA A 10 34.46 14.59 -8.20
N ILE A 11 34.79 13.50 -8.91
CA ILE A 11 33.80 12.61 -9.52
C ILE A 11 32.92 11.94 -8.45
N ARG A 12 33.53 11.44 -7.37
CA ARG A 12 32.81 10.80 -6.26
C ARG A 12 31.89 11.76 -5.52
N SER A 13 32.36 12.99 -5.25
CA SER A 13 31.52 14.03 -4.61
C SER A 13 30.30 14.34 -5.48
N LYS A 14 30.50 14.58 -6.78
CA LYS A 14 29.41 14.91 -7.69
C LYS A 14 28.42 13.74 -7.86
N ALA A 15 28.90 12.51 -7.86
CA ALA A 15 28.03 11.33 -7.89
C ALA A 15 27.21 11.19 -6.60
N ALA A 16 27.80 11.45 -5.43
CA ALA A 16 27.10 11.45 -4.15
C ALA A 16 26.00 12.52 -4.11
N ASP A 17 26.29 13.73 -4.59
CA ASP A 17 25.31 14.83 -4.65
C ASP A 17 24.13 14.49 -5.57
N VAL A 18 24.41 13.90 -6.75
CA VAL A 18 23.37 13.45 -7.68
C VAL A 18 22.52 12.33 -7.07
N TYR A 19 23.15 11.39 -6.38
CA TYR A 19 22.44 10.30 -5.70
C TYR A 19 21.53 10.84 -4.60
N LEU A 20 22.06 11.69 -3.71
CA LEU A 20 21.30 12.31 -2.63
C LEU A 20 20.14 13.14 -3.19
N THR A 21 20.38 13.96 -4.21
CA THR A 21 19.33 14.77 -4.83
C THR A 21 18.20 13.90 -5.42
N ARG A 22 18.54 12.77 -6.06
CA ARG A 22 17.55 11.82 -6.58
C ARG A 22 16.79 11.12 -5.47
N ALA A 23 17.47 10.67 -4.42
CA ALA A 23 16.85 10.03 -3.26
C ALA A 23 15.87 10.99 -2.57
N THR A 24 16.26 12.25 -2.34
CA THR A 24 15.38 13.26 -1.76
C THR A 24 14.16 13.51 -2.64
N ARG A 25 14.33 13.65 -3.96
CA ARG A 25 13.18 13.82 -4.89
C ARG A 25 12.21 12.65 -4.83
N GLN A 26 12.72 11.41 -4.79
CA GLN A 26 11.89 10.22 -4.66
C GLN A 26 11.14 10.19 -3.32
N GLN A 27 11.81 10.56 -2.22
CA GLN A 27 11.15 10.66 -0.90
C GLN A 27 10.06 11.73 -0.88
N THR A 28 10.30 12.91 -1.47
CA THR A 28 9.28 13.97 -1.52
C THR A 28 8.08 13.57 -2.36
N ALA A 29 8.32 12.94 -3.52
CA ALA A 29 7.24 12.43 -4.37
C ALA A 29 6.40 11.36 -3.65
N HIS A 30 7.06 10.45 -2.93
CA HIS A 30 6.39 9.47 -2.10
C HIS A 30 5.53 10.14 -1.01
N LYS A 31 6.07 11.11 -0.26
CA LYS A 31 5.31 11.84 0.77
C LYS A 31 4.09 12.56 0.22
N VAL A 32 4.23 13.25 -0.92
CA VAL A 32 3.10 13.94 -1.58
C VAL A 32 2.03 12.93 -2.01
N HIS A 33 2.44 11.79 -2.56
CA HIS A 33 1.51 10.71 -2.91
C HIS A 33 0.80 10.13 -1.69
N MET A 34 1.52 9.97 -0.56
CA MET A 34 0.94 9.51 0.71
C MET A 34 -0.12 10.46 1.25
N GLN A 35 0.14 11.78 1.25
CA GLN A 35 -0.83 12.78 1.68
C GLN A 35 -2.10 12.74 0.81
N LEU A 36 -1.94 12.64 -0.50
CA LEU A 36 -3.06 12.50 -1.44
C LEU A 36 -3.89 11.24 -1.21
N LEU A 37 -3.26 10.11 -0.89
CA LEU A 37 -3.96 8.88 -0.57
C LEU A 37 -4.69 8.99 0.78
N GLN A 38 -4.06 9.57 1.79
CA GLN A 38 -4.68 9.80 3.11
C GLN A 38 -5.90 10.72 3.02
N GLU A 39 -5.82 11.81 2.27
CA GLU A 39 -6.94 12.75 2.09
C GLU A 39 -8.12 12.12 1.35
N LYS A 40 -7.83 11.23 0.39
CA LYS A 40 -8.86 10.57 -0.44
C LYS A 40 -9.50 9.38 0.22
N CYS A 41 -8.83 8.74 1.18
CA CYS A 41 -9.28 7.51 1.81
C CYS A 41 -10.27 7.81 2.95
N LYS A 42 -11.52 7.36 2.82
CA LYS A 42 -12.59 7.56 3.81
C LYS A 42 -13.14 6.24 4.34
N VAL A 43 -13.74 6.29 5.51
CA VAL A 43 -14.52 5.17 6.05
C VAL A 43 -15.69 4.91 5.11
N GLY A 44 -15.90 3.65 4.73
CA GLY A 44 -16.87 3.21 3.74
C GLY A 44 -16.31 3.05 2.32
N ASP A 45 -15.09 3.50 2.05
CA ASP A 45 -14.47 3.29 0.74
C ASP A 45 -14.05 1.82 0.55
N PHE A 46 -14.05 1.39 -0.73
CA PHE A 46 -13.60 0.07 -1.14
C PHE A 46 -12.13 0.10 -1.52
N ALA A 47 -11.36 -0.80 -0.92
CA ALA A 47 -9.93 -0.92 -1.13
C ALA A 47 -9.53 -2.38 -1.32
N GLY A 48 -8.53 -2.61 -2.15
CA GLY A 48 -7.88 -3.89 -2.34
C GLY A 48 -6.66 -3.98 -1.44
N LEU A 49 -6.64 -4.95 -0.54
CA LEU A 49 -5.49 -5.24 0.28
C LEU A 49 -4.60 -6.28 -0.44
N GLN A 50 -3.32 -5.97 -0.63
CA GLN A 50 -2.43 -6.88 -1.34
C GLN A 50 -2.14 -8.15 -0.50
N ILE A 51 -2.62 -9.31 -0.95
CA ILE A 51 -2.23 -10.60 -0.38
C ILE A 51 -0.90 -10.99 -0.99
N HIS A 52 0.19 -10.85 -0.24
CA HIS A 52 1.43 -11.53 -0.59
C HIS A 52 1.23 -13.03 -0.37
N LYS A 53 1.00 -13.79 -1.44
CA LYS A 53 1.11 -15.24 -1.35
C LYS A 53 2.52 -15.56 -0.84
N VAL A 54 2.59 -16.44 0.16
CA VAL A 54 3.84 -17.03 0.68
C VAL A 54 4.54 -17.88 -0.41
N ASP A 55 3.88 -18.12 -1.54
CA ASP A 55 4.46 -18.79 -2.70
C ASP A 55 5.27 -17.84 -3.59
N ARG A 56 6.59 -18.02 -3.56
CA ARG A 56 7.58 -17.33 -4.39
C ARG A 56 7.41 -17.55 -5.90
N THR A 57 6.45 -18.37 -6.32
CA THR A 57 6.20 -18.81 -7.70
C THR A 57 4.97 -18.18 -8.34
N ASN A 58 4.11 -17.51 -7.56
CA ASN A 58 2.89 -16.91 -8.09
C ASN A 58 3.06 -15.39 -8.23
N THR A 59 3.27 -14.94 -9.46
CA THR A 59 3.62 -13.55 -9.82
C THR A 59 2.44 -12.58 -9.86
N ASP A 60 1.20 -13.06 -9.71
CA ASP A 60 0.03 -12.20 -9.65
C ASP A 60 -0.29 -11.81 -8.19
N PRO A 61 -0.09 -10.54 -7.79
CA PRO A 61 -0.53 -10.07 -6.49
C PRO A 61 -2.06 -10.08 -6.45
N ARG A 62 -2.65 -11.05 -5.74
CA ARG A 62 -4.09 -11.08 -5.51
C ARG A 62 -4.46 -9.95 -4.55
N LEU A 63 -5.35 -9.08 -4.99
CA LEU A 63 -5.94 -8.05 -4.14
C LEU A 63 -7.16 -8.64 -3.43
N LEU A 64 -7.16 -8.64 -2.10
CA LEU A 64 -8.32 -8.95 -1.29
C LEU A 64 -9.24 -7.74 -1.28
N PRO A 65 -10.45 -7.83 -1.84
CA PRO A 65 -11.42 -6.75 -1.75
C PRO A 65 -11.88 -6.56 -0.30
N CYS A 66 -11.75 -5.33 0.19
CA CYS A 66 -12.10 -4.93 1.53
C CYS A 66 -12.88 -3.60 1.53
N ILE A 67 -13.66 -3.36 2.59
CA ILE A 67 -14.25 -2.08 2.93
C ILE A 67 -13.55 -1.50 4.15
N ILE A 68 -13.31 -0.19 4.15
CA ILE A 68 -12.71 0.51 5.28
C ILE A 68 -13.78 0.77 6.34
N ILE A 69 -13.59 0.24 7.54
CA ILE A 69 -14.57 0.34 8.64
C ILE A 69 -14.17 1.38 9.68
N GLU A 70 -12.87 1.56 9.90
CA GLU A 70 -12.31 2.54 10.84
C GLU A 70 -11.06 3.15 10.21
N LYS A 71 -10.79 4.42 10.53
CA LYS A 71 -9.59 5.14 10.11
C LYS A 71 -9.05 5.93 11.29
N GLU A 72 -7.76 5.79 11.54
CA GLU A 72 -7.01 6.52 12.56
C GLU A 72 -5.68 6.96 11.94
N ASP A 73 -5.53 8.27 11.72
CA ASP A 73 -4.39 8.88 11.02
C ASP A 73 -4.02 8.20 9.68
N GLU A 74 -2.87 7.50 9.66
CA GLU A 74 -2.34 6.78 8.49
C GLU A 74 -2.75 5.31 8.45
N GLN A 75 -3.51 4.86 9.45
CA GLN A 75 -3.93 3.49 9.63
C GLN A 75 -5.44 3.34 9.40
N VAL A 76 -5.80 2.19 8.85
CA VAL A 76 -7.16 1.81 8.54
C VAL A 76 -7.42 0.39 9.01
N LYS A 77 -8.66 0.17 9.41
CA LYS A 77 -9.17 -1.15 9.73
C LYS A 77 -10.12 -1.57 8.61
N LEU A 78 -10.02 -2.83 8.25
CA LEU A 78 -10.62 -3.36 7.03
C LEU A 78 -11.57 -4.49 7.37
N ALA A 79 -12.70 -4.55 6.68
CA ALA A 79 -13.56 -5.73 6.65
C ALA A 79 -13.57 -6.32 5.25
N CYS A 80 -13.58 -7.63 5.16
CA CYS A 80 -13.77 -8.38 3.93
C CYS A 80 -15.05 -9.22 4.06
N ILE A 81 -15.42 -9.91 2.99
CA ILE A 81 -16.63 -10.76 2.94
C ILE A 81 -16.68 -11.83 4.04
N HIS A 82 -15.51 -12.24 4.55
CA HIS A 82 -15.38 -13.31 5.54
C HIS A 82 -15.28 -12.82 6.99
N GLY A 83 -15.07 -11.52 7.21
CA GLY A 83 -14.82 -11.01 8.55
C GLY A 83 -14.06 -9.68 8.59
N ILE A 84 -13.94 -9.15 9.80
CA ILE A 84 -13.12 -7.97 10.09
C ILE A 84 -11.67 -8.41 10.24
N ILE A 85 -10.75 -7.79 9.50
CA ILE A 85 -9.32 -8.05 9.67
C ILE A 85 -8.90 -7.45 11.02
N ASP A 86 -8.40 -8.27 11.92
CA ASP A 86 -8.10 -7.85 13.30
C ASP A 86 -6.92 -6.87 13.40
N GLN A 87 -6.12 -6.76 12.33
CA GLN A 87 -4.94 -5.91 12.25
C GLN A 87 -5.25 -4.58 11.57
N TRP A 88 -4.58 -3.53 12.04
CA TRP A 88 -4.55 -2.22 11.38
C TRP A 88 -3.55 -2.23 10.23
N TRP A 89 -3.92 -1.59 9.13
CA TRP A 89 -3.13 -1.51 7.92
C TRP A 89 -2.80 -0.06 7.59
N THR A 90 -1.63 0.17 7.03
CA THR A 90 -1.28 1.50 6.54
C THR A 90 -1.93 1.75 5.20
N VAL A 91 -2.40 2.97 4.97
CA VAL A 91 -3.10 3.36 3.72
C VAL A 91 -2.25 3.08 2.47
N ASN A 92 -0.92 3.04 2.58
CA ASN A 92 -0.02 2.72 1.47
C ASN A 92 -0.06 1.25 1.01
N MET A 93 -0.56 0.34 1.85
CA MET A 93 -0.72 -1.08 1.53
C MET A 93 -2.05 -1.35 0.82
N LEU A 94 -2.89 -0.31 0.69
CA LEU A 94 -4.17 -0.36 0.01
C LEU A 94 -4.05 0.10 -1.43
N VAL A 95 -4.77 -0.60 -2.30
CA VAL A 95 -5.00 -0.22 -3.69
C VAL A 95 -6.45 0.21 -3.82
N GLY A 96 -6.71 1.43 -4.30
CA GLY A 96 -8.09 1.86 -4.56
C GLY A 96 -8.74 0.97 -5.62
N LEU A 97 -9.91 0.40 -5.31
CA LEU A 97 -10.67 -0.39 -6.28
C LEU A 97 -11.55 0.56 -7.10
N SER A 98 -11.36 0.57 -8.42
CA SER A 98 -12.17 1.39 -9.33
C SER A 98 -13.60 0.85 -9.51
N ALA A 99 -13.80 -0.45 -9.27
CA ALA A 99 -15.09 -1.11 -9.32
C ALA A 99 -15.42 -1.72 -7.95
N VAL A 100 -16.64 -1.49 -7.47
CA VAL A 100 -17.12 -2.05 -6.21
C VAL A 100 -17.45 -3.53 -6.39
N PRO A 101 -16.80 -4.44 -5.64
CA PRO A 101 -17.15 -5.86 -5.67
C PRO A 101 -18.58 -6.05 -5.14
N HIS A 102 -19.45 -6.69 -5.91
CA HIS A 102 -20.87 -6.89 -5.54
C HIS A 102 -21.05 -7.58 -4.18
N GLU A 103 -20.10 -8.44 -3.81
CA GLU A 103 -20.10 -9.18 -2.54
C GLU A 103 -19.94 -8.25 -1.32
N LEU A 104 -19.29 -7.10 -1.47
CA LEU A 104 -19.09 -6.13 -0.39
C LEU A 104 -20.25 -5.13 -0.24
N VAL A 105 -21.10 -4.98 -1.26
CA VAL A 105 -22.21 -3.99 -1.27
C VAL A 105 -23.26 -4.32 -0.20
N HIS A 106 -23.42 -5.59 0.13
CA HIS A 106 -24.42 -6.06 1.09
C HIS A 106 -23.83 -6.48 2.44
N LEU A 107 -22.54 -6.19 2.66
CA LEU A 107 -21.84 -6.61 3.86
C LEU A 107 -22.35 -5.82 5.08
N LYS A 108 -22.97 -6.52 6.03
CA LYS A 108 -23.29 -5.96 7.35
C LYS A 108 -22.11 -6.19 8.28
N VAL A 109 -21.44 -5.10 8.65
CA VAL A 109 -20.19 -5.16 9.44
C VAL A 109 -20.44 -5.61 10.88
N ASP A 110 -21.61 -5.34 11.44
CA ASP A 110 -21.92 -5.58 12.87
C ASP A 110 -21.93 -7.06 13.27
N ASP A 111 -22.17 -7.96 12.32
CA ASP A 111 -22.25 -9.41 12.58
C ASP A 111 -20.93 -10.16 12.25
N LEU A 112 -19.90 -9.44 11.80
CA LEU A 112 -18.67 -10.06 11.32
C LEU A 112 -17.70 -10.40 12.46
N GLN A 113 -17.23 -11.64 12.45
CA GLN A 113 -16.17 -12.06 13.35
C GLN A 113 -14.82 -11.47 12.94
N LYS A 114 -13.96 -11.26 13.93
CA LYS A 114 -12.57 -10.89 13.70
C LYS A 114 -11.80 -12.09 13.16
N ILE A 115 -11.09 -11.88 12.05
CA ILE A 115 -10.28 -12.89 11.39
C ILE A 115 -8.86 -12.38 11.18
N SER A 116 -7.90 -13.30 11.17
CA SER A 116 -6.52 -12.98 10.80
C SER A 116 -6.41 -12.79 9.28
N MET A 117 -5.44 -11.98 8.84
CA MET A 117 -5.17 -11.81 7.41
C MET A 117 -4.82 -13.13 6.72
N ILE A 118 -4.13 -14.04 7.41
CA ILE A 118 -3.79 -15.36 6.88
C ILE A 118 -5.06 -16.17 6.62
N THR A 119 -6.03 -16.11 7.53
CA THR A 119 -7.32 -16.78 7.38
C THR A 119 -8.11 -16.19 6.22
N ALA A 120 -8.21 -14.85 6.14
CA ALA A 120 -8.88 -14.15 5.05
C ALA A 120 -8.27 -14.51 3.69
N SER A 121 -6.93 -14.55 3.62
CA SER A 121 -6.18 -14.89 2.41
C SER A 121 -6.40 -16.33 1.95
N LYS A 122 -6.59 -17.28 2.88
CA LYS A 122 -6.88 -18.69 2.56
C LYS A 122 -8.31 -18.91 2.08
N LEU A 123 -9.27 -18.16 2.62
CA LEU A 123 -10.69 -18.27 2.27
C LEU A 123 -11.01 -17.66 0.91
N TYR A 124 -10.24 -16.66 0.49
CA TYR A 124 -10.39 -15.99 -0.81
C TYR A 124 -9.76 -16.76 -2.00
N VAL A 125 -9.19 -17.95 -1.78
CA VAL A 125 -8.41 -18.69 -2.80
C VAL A 125 -9.26 -19.23 -3.94
#